data_AF-A0A961BIR3-F1
#
_entry.id   AF-A0A961BIR3-F1
#
_cell.length_a   1.000
_cell.length_b   1.000
_cell.length_c   1.000
_cell.angle_alpha   90.00
_cell.angle_beta   90.00
_cell.angle_gamma   90.00
#
_symmetry.space_group_name_H-M   'P 1'
#
loop_
_entity.id
_entity.type
_entity.pdbx_description
1 polymer ?
#
loop_
_entity_poly.entity_id
_entity_poly.type
_entity_poly.pdbx_seq_one_letter_code
_entity_poly.pdbx_strand_id
1 'polypeptide(L)'
;MLVPSPPTRLWPWFLWLGIFYSVWTWLVFGLDRWQDVQQHGGIALAMAAGSYVAGATPMGGGTVGFPILVLLFHESPQLGRDFSFAVQSIGMTSASILILCRRQPLAWAMLQGACLGSLIGTPLGVLFLAPIVPALWIKLIFAVVWASFGLLHLTRIGEIASHSGMTDFDERWDFRTGLVAGLGAGATVAAVTGVGIDMVLYALLVLLCRADLKIAIPTSVLIMAFTSLVGIATKALATGVQPGVYDNWLAAAPIVALGAPLGAFIVSLIGRKPTLIFVAILCVGQFVWTCREEWPALGPGGLAVALAAVGLCLGGFEMLRAKGARLALDREHSQSSPQAPMRTGP
;
A
#
# COMPACT_ATOMS: atom_id res chain seq x y z
N MET A 1 8.36 26.43 26.53
CA MET A 1 8.90 25.19 27.15
C MET A 1 8.74 24.07 26.15
N LEU A 2 9.83 23.49 25.65
CA LEU A 2 9.77 22.28 24.82
C LEU A 2 9.38 21.12 25.74
N VAL A 3 8.13 20.66 25.65
CA VAL A 3 7.71 19.43 26.34
C VAL A 3 8.59 18.31 25.78
N PRO A 4 9.40 17.63 26.60
CA PRO A 4 10.21 16.52 26.11
C PRO A 4 9.27 15.44 25.57
N SER A 5 9.52 15.03 24.32
CA SER A 5 8.81 13.92 23.68
C SER A 5 8.88 12.70 24.62
N PRO A 6 7.75 12.09 25.01
CA PRO A 6 7.80 10.93 25.89
C PRO A 6 8.64 9.82 25.24
N PRO A 7 9.39 9.02 26.01
CA PRO A 7 10.33 8.04 25.48
C PRO A 7 9.64 7.06 24.54
N THR A 8 10.30 6.74 23.43
CA THR A 8 9.84 5.75 22.44
C THR A 8 9.78 4.37 23.09
N ARG A 9 8.56 3.86 23.31
CA ARG A 9 8.35 2.54 23.91
C ARG A 9 8.16 1.51 22.81
N LEU A 10 9.19 0.70 22.56
CA LEU A 10 9.17 -0.35 21.54
C LEU A 10 8.62 -1.71 22.04
N TRP A 11 8.35 -1.83 23.34
CA TRP A 11 7.84 -3.08 23.92
C TRP A 11 6.56 -3.61 23.26
N PRO A 12 5.59 -2.80 22.77
CA PRO A 12 4.40 -3.35 22.10
C PRO A 12 4.76 -4.08 20.81
N TRP A 13 5.78 -3.60 20.10
CA TRP A 13 6.29 -4.24 18.89
C TRP A 13 7.00 -5.56 19.22
N PHE A 14 7.84 -5.58 20.26
CA PHE A 14 8.47 -6.84 20.72
C PHE A 14 7.45 -7.85 21.25
N LEU A 15 6.40 -7.38 21.94
CA LEU A 15 5.30 -8.24 22.38
C LEU A 15 4.57 -8.85 21.17
N TRP A 16 4.24 -8.04 20.17
CA TRP A 16 3.64 -8.51 18.93
C TRP A 16 4.50 -9.60 18.25
N LEU A 17 5.81 -9.36 18.11
CA LEU A 17 6.72 -10.36 17.55
C LEU A 17 6.77 -11.63 18.41
N GLY A 18 6.84 -11.49 19.73
CA GLY A 18 6.84 -12.63 20.65
C GLY A 18 5.59 -13.49 20.49
N ILE A 19 4.41 -12.86 20.44
CA ILE A 19 3.13 -13.56 20.20
C ILE A 19 3.13 -14.22 18.83
N PHE A 20 3.48 -13.47 17.77
CA PHE A 20 3.48 -13.98 16.40
C PHE A 20 4.41 -15.18 16.24
N TYR A 21 5.66 -15.08 16.68
CA TYR A 21 6.63 -16.19 16.57
C TYR A 21 6.24 -17.37 17.45
N SER A 22 5.65 -17.14 18.63
CA SER A 22 5.16 -18.26 19.46
C SER A 22 4.06 -19.05 18.74
N VAL A 23 3.09 -18.34 18.13
CA VAL A 23 2.02 -18.97 17.34
C VAL A 23 2.58 -19.64 16.10
N TRP A 24 3.46 -18.97 15.36
CA TRP A 24 4.08 -19.51 14.15
C TRP A 24 4.91 -20.77 14.44
N THR A 25 5.72 -20.77 15.50
CA THR A 25 6.49 -21.93 15.95
C THR A 25 5.56 -23.09 16.31
N TRP A 26 4.45 -22.83 17.00
CA TRP A 26 3.46 -23.86 17.27
C TRP A 26 2.81 -24.41 15.99
N LEU A 27 2.47 -23.55 15.02
CA LEU A 27 1.90 -23.99 13.73
C LEU A 27 2.89 -24.85 12.92
N VAL A 28 4.17 -24.50 12.92
CA VAL A 28 5.17 -25.19 12.10
C VAL A 28 5.67 -26.47 12.76
N PHE A 29 6.06 -26.41 14.03
CA PHE A 29 6.65 -27.56 14.71
C PHE A 29 5.60 -28.38 15.49
N GLY A 30 4.56 -27.74 16.01
CA GLY A 30 3.49 -28.43 16.74
C GLY A 30 2.53 -29.19 15.82
N LEU A 31 2.38 -28.76 14.56
CA LEU A 31 1.56 -29.45 13.55
C LEU A 31 2.39 -30.17 12.47
N ASP A 32 3.70 -30.31 12.68
CA ASP A 32 4.65 -31.00 11.78
C ASP A 32 4.64 -30.48 10.31
N ARG A 33 4.58 -29.15 10.15
CA ARG A 33 4.53 -28.44 8.86
C ARG A 33 5.87 -27.87 8.42
N TRP A 34 6.97 -28.36 9.00
CA TRP A 34 8.30 -27.90 8.62
C TRP A 34 8.61 -28.20 7.15
N GLN A 35 8.12 -29.32 6.63
CA GLN A 35 8.29 -29.69 5.23
C GLN A 35 7.59 -28.69 4.29
N ASP A 36 6.38 -28.21 4.64
CA ASP A 36 5.64 -27.21 3.87
C ASP A 36 6.45 -25.91 3.73
N VAL A 37 7.10 -25.48 4.82
CA VAL A 37 7.97 -24.29 4.86
C VAL A 37 9.18 -24.45 3.95
N GLN A 38 9.83 -25.62 3.98
CA GLN A 38 11.01 -25.88 3.13
C GLN A 38 10.68 -25.88 1.64
N GLN A 39 9.54 -26.46 1.26
CA GLN A 39 9.10 -26.52 -0.13
C GLN A 39 8.81 -25.13 -0.70
N HIS A 40 8.38 -24.19 0.14
CA HIS A 40 8.05 -22.81 -0.25
C HIS A 40 9.17 -21.81 0.10
N GLY A 41 10.41 -22.26 0.27
CA GLY A 41 11.56 -21.38 0.56
C GLY A 41 11.80 -20.29 -0.50
N GLY A 42 11.40 -20.52 -1.76
CA GLY A 42 11.50 -19.55 -2.84
C GLY A 42 10.72 -18.26 -2.59
N ILE A 43 9.47 -18.36 -2.10
CA ILE A 43 8.68 -17.16 -1.77
C ILE A 43 9.22 -16.49 -0.52
N ALA A 44 9.75 -17.26 0.44
CA ALA A 44 10.38 -16.73 1.64
C ALA A 44 11.58 -15.82 1.27
N LEU A 45 12.44 -16.28 0.37
CA LEU A 45 13.58 -15.52 -0.14
C LEU A 45 13.13 -14.25 -0.87
N ALA A 46 12.14 -14.36 -1.76
CA ALA A 46 11.60 -13.21 -2.48
C ALA A 46 11.02 -12.16 -1.50
N MET A 47 10.33 -12.62 -0.46
CA MET A 47 9.74 -11.76 0.56
C MET A 47 10.77 -11.18 1.54
N ALA A 48 11.99 -11.70 1.61
CA ALA A 48 13.08 -11.04 2.35
C ALA A 48 13.41 -9.68 1.75
N ALA A 49 13.59 -9.62 0.42
CA ALA A 49 13.76 -8.35 -0.29
C ALA A 49 12.45 -7.56 -0.35
N GLY A 50 11.33 -8.23 -0.65
CA GLY A 50 10.03 -7.60 -0.83
C GLY A 50 9.50 -6.91 0.41
N SER A 51 9.66 -7.51 1.59
CA SER A 51 9.20 -6.90 2.85
C SER A 51 10.01 -5.68 3.26
N TYR A 52 11.33 -5.69 3.07
CA TYR A 52 12.15 -4.50 3.27
C TYR A 52 11.69 -3.34 2.39
N VAL A 53 11.51 -3.60 1.09
CA VAL A 53 11.02 -2.61 0.13
C VAL A 53 9.64 -2.08 0.54
N ALA A 54 8.77 -2.99 0.99
CA ALA A 54 7.41 -2.64 1.34
C ALA A 54 7.31 -1.75 2.58
N GLY A 55 8.14 -1.99 3.59
CA GLY A 55 8.20 -1.11 4.76
C GLY A 55 8.75 0.28 4.44
N ALA A 56 9.65 0.36 3.46
CA ALA A 56 10.36 1.57 3.11
C ALA A 56 9.58 2.49 2.14
N THR A 57 8.50 1.99 1.53
CA THR A 57 7.77 2.69 0.45
C THR A 57 6.26 2.58 0.66
N PRO A 58 5.44 3.38 -0.02
CA PRO A 58 3.98 3.28 0.10
C PRO A 58 3.40 2.08 -0.67
N MET A 59 4.24 1.10 -1.01
CA MET A 59 3.87 -0.09 -1.76
C MET A 59 3.92 -1.29 -0.83
N GLY A 60 2.79 -1.96 -0.66
CA GLY A 60 2.69 -3.14 0.17
C GLY A 60 3.56 -4.31 -0.27
N GLY A 61 3.81 -5.26 0.63
CA GLY A 61 4.61 -6.48 0.36
C GLY A 61 4.06 -7.35 -0.77
N GLY A 62 2.75 -7.29 -0.99
CA GLY A 62 2.08 -7.92 -2.14
C GLY A 62 2.59 -7.41 -3.48
N THR A 63 3.17 -6.20 -3.55
CA THR A 63 3.79 -5.65 -4.76
C THR A 63 4.90 -6.53 -5.31
N VAL A 64 5.67 -7.18 -4.42
CA VAL A 64 6.75 -8.09 -4.80
C VAL A 64 6.27 -9.54 -4.77
N GLY A 65 5.45 -9.90 -3.78
CA GLY A 65 4.92 -11.26 -3.65
C GLY A 65 4.05 -11.69 -4.84
N PHE A 66 3.16 -10.80 -5.33
CA PHE A 66 2.24 -11.12 -6.41
C PHE A 66 2.96 -11.47 -7.73
N PRO A 67 3.87 -10.64 -8.28
CA PRO A 67 4.60 -10.99 -9.50
C PRO A 67 5.43 -12.27 -9.36
N ILE A 68 6.05 -12.49 -8.20
CA ILE A 68 6.88 -13.67 -7.99
C ILE A 68 6.01 -14.93 -8.00
N LEU A 69 4.89 -14.94 -7.27
CA LEU A 69 4.00 -16.09 -7.29
C LEU A 69 3.38 -16.30 -8.68
N VAL A 70 2.86 -15.23 -9.28
CA VAL A 70 2.01 -15.33 -10.47
C VAL A 70 2.77 -15.40 -11.79
N LEU A 71 3.90 -14.70 -11.90
CA LEU A 71 4.72 -14.64 -13.13
C LEU A 71 5.93 -15.56 -13.07
N LEU A 72 6.59 -15.69 -11.90
CA LEU A 72 7.79 -16.51 -11.78
C LEU A 72 7.48 -17.96 -11.39
N PHE A 73 6.57 -18.16 -10.44
CA PHE A 73 6.17 -19.50 -9.99
C PHE A 73 4.91 -20.02 -10.67
N HIS A 74 4.35 -19.23 -11.61
CA HIS A 74 3.18 -19.58 -12.43
C HIS A 74 1.94 -19.98 -11.61
N GLU A 75 1.80 -19.44 -10.41
CA GLU A 75 0.61 -19.61 -9.58
C GLU A 75 -0.58 -18.79 -10.09
N SER A 76 -1.78 -19.17 -9.65
CA SER A 76 -2.99 -18.43 -10.03
C SER A 76 -2.99 -16.99 -9.48
N PRO A 77 -3.49 -15.99 -10.24
CA PRO A 77 -3.65 -14.62 -9.73
C PRO A 77 -4.54 -14.52 -8.49
N GLN A 78 -5.50 -15.44 -8.32
CA GLN A 78 -6.35 -15.55 -7.14
C GLN A 78 -5.53 -15.95 -5.91
N LEU A 79 -4.59 -16.90 -6.05
CA LEU A 79 -3.62 -17.24 -5.01
C LEU A 79 -2.76 -16.03 -4.68
N GLY A 80 -2.20 -15.36 -5.70
CA GLY A 80 -1.38 -14.16 -5.51
C GLY A 80 -2.11 -13.04 -4.74
N ARG A 81 -3.39 -12.81 -5.03
CA ARG A 81 -4.25 -11.85 -4.32
C ARG A 81 -4.45 -12.25 -2.85
N ASP A 82 -4.89 -13.48 -2.61
CA ASP A 82 -5.19 -13.96 -1.26
C ASP A 82 -3.91 -14.01 -0.40
N PHE A 83 -2.80 -14.44 -1.00
CA PHE A 83 -1.48 -14.38 -0.40
C PHE A 83 -1.08 -12.94 -0.07
N SER A 84 -1.33 -11.99 -0.97
CA SER A 84 -1.03 -10.57 -0.72
C SER A 84 -1.79 -10.04 0.49
N PHE A 85 -3.08 -10.37 0.66
CA PHE A 85 -3.79 -10.03 1.90
C PHE A 85 -3.20 -10.75 3.12
N ALA A 86 -2.93 -12.05 3.02
CA ALA A 86 -2.41 -12.84 4.14
C ALA A 86 -1.04 -12.35 4.62
N VAL A 87 -0.07 -12.17 3.72
CA VAL A 87 1.30 -11.79 4.06
C VAL A 87 1.38 -10.37 4.61
N GLN A 88 0.56 -9.47 4.07
CA GLN A 88 0.53 -8.08 4.51
C GLN A 88 -0.18 -7.91 5.85
N SER A 89 -1.17 -8.75 6.17
CA SER A 89 -1.81 -8.78 7.50
C SER A 89 -0.81 -9.04 8.64
N ILE A 90 0.37 -9.60 8.33
CA ILE A 90 1.49 -9.77 9.25
C ILE A 90 2.52 -8.66 9.10
N GLY A 91 3.09 -8.51 7.89
CA GLY A 91 4.20 -7.58 7.65
C GLY A 91 3.82 -6.12 7.87
N MET A 92 2.73 -5.66 7.26
CA MET A 92 2.28 -4.26 7.37
C MET A 92 1.72 -3.96 8.75
N THR A 93 1.10 -4.95 9.42
CA THR A 93 0.69 -4.83 10.83
C THR A 93 1.90 -4.64 11.75
N SER A 94 2.93 -5.47 11.59
CA SER A 94 4.19 -5.32 12.34
C SER A 94 4.83 -3.95 12.12
N ALA A 95 4.90 -3.50 10.85
CA ALA A 95 5.42 -2.17 10.50
C ALA A 95 4.55 -1.05 11.10
N SER A 96 3.23 -1.17 11.05
CA SER A 96 2.28 -0.22 11.64
C SER A 96 2.47 -0.09 13.15
N ILE A 97 2.66 -1.20 13.86
CA ILE A 97 2.94 -1.19 15.30
C ILE A 97 4.25 -0.45 15.57
N LEU A 98 5.31 -0.69 14.79
CA LEU A 98 6.58 0.03 14.93
C LEU A 98 6.42 1.54 14.66
N ILE A 99 5.70 1.90 13.59
CA ILE A 99 5.38 3.28 13.20
C ILE A 99 4.68 4.01 14.35
N LEU A 100 3.67 3.38 14.95
CA LEU A 100 2.91 3.90 16.08
C LEU A 100 3.77 4.02 17.35
N CYS A 101 4.60 3.01 17.65
CA CYS A 101 5.53 3.05 18.78
C CYS A 101 6.53 4.22 18.65
N ARG A 102 6.98 4.50 17.42
CA ARG A 102 7.88 5.61 17.07
C ARG A 102 7.18 6.95 16.93
N ARG A 103 5.84 7.00 17.03
CA ARG A 103 5.02 8.20 16.88
C ARG A 103 5.36 8.99 15.62
N GLN A 104 5.53 8.29 14.50
CA GLN A 104 5.67 8.97 13.22
C GLN A 104 4.37 9.74 12.91
N PRO A 105 4.47 10.90 12.24
CA PRO A 105 3.29 11.71 11.94
C PRO A 105 2.38 10.99 10.94
N LEU A 106 1.07 11.11 11.14
CA LEU A 106 0.04 10.43 10.36
C LEU A 106 -1.06 11.42 9.98
N ALA A 107 -1.63 11.28 8.78
CA ALA A 107 -2.81 12.03 8.36
C ALA A 107 -4.07 11.35 8.91
N TRP A 108 -4.33 11.53 10.22
CA TRP A 108 -5.34 10.77 10.96
C TRP A 108 -6.76 10.86 10.38
N ALA A 109 -7.23 12.06 10.06
CA ALA A 109 -8.58 12.26 9.53
C ALA A 109 -8.79 11.46 8.23
N MET A 110 -7.85 11.58 7.29
CA MET A 110 -7.90 10.84 6.03
C MET A 110 -7.74 9.34 6.22
N LEU A 111 -6.86 8.91 7.13
CA LEU A 111 -6.67 7.50 7.47
C LEU A 111 -7.94 6.86 8.05
N GLN A 112 -8.59 7.54 9.00
CA GLN A 112 -9.84 7.07 9.62
C GLN A 112 -10.95 6.93 8.58
N GLY A 113 -11.09 7.94 7.72
CA GLY A 113 -12.01 7.88 6.59
C GLY A 113 -11.71 6.68 5.69
N ALA A 114 -10.45 6.51 5.29
CA ALA A 114 -10.03 5.41 4.43
C ALA A 114 -10.25 4.03 5.06
N CYS A 115 -9.99 3.88 6.36
CA CYS A 115 -10.29 2.64 7.09
C CYS A 115 -11.79 2.34 7.07
N LEU A 116 -12.65 3.33 7.38
CA LEU A 116 -14.10 3.13 7.32
C LEU A 116 -14.57 2.78 5.90
N GLY A 117 -14.00 3.43 4.89
CA GLY A 117 -14.28 3.14 3.49
C GLY A 117 -13.87 1.73 3.11
N SER A 118 -12.65 1.32 3.46
CA SER A 118 -12.13 -0.03 3.16
C SER A 118 -12.89 -1.12 3.91
N LEU A 119 -13.35 -0.86 5.14
CA LEU A 119 -14.14 -1.82 5.91
C LEU A 119 -15.41 -2.26 5.17
N ILE A 120 -15.96 -1.39 4.33
CA ILE A 120 -17.14 -1.68 3.50
C ILE A 120 -16.71 -2.07 2.08
N GLY A 121 -15.80 -1.29 1.48
CA GLY A 121 -15.37 -1.45 0.10
C GLY A 121 -14.69 -2.77 -0.14
N THR A 122 -13.71 -3.13 0.69
CA THR A 122 -12.92 -4.36 0.50
C THR A 122 -13.79 -5.62 0.53
N PRO A 123 -14.70 -5.80 1.50
CA PRO A 123 -15.61 -6.94 1.46
C PRO A 123 -16.52 -6.96 0.22
N LEU A 124 -17.13 -5.82 -0.14
CA LEU A 124 -17.97 -5.74 -1.34
C LEU A 124 -17.20 -6.12 -2.60
N GLY A 125 -15.98 -5.60 -2.75
CA GLY A 125 -15.12 -5.93 -3.87
C GLY A 125 -14.75 -7.41 -3.88
N VAL A 126 -14.35 -7.98 -2.74
CA VAL A 126 -13.95 -9.39 -2.64
C VAL A 126 -15.11 -10.34 -2.96
N LEU A 127 -16.32 -10.00 -2.53
CA LEU A 127 -17.50 -10.87 -2.68
C LEU A 127 -18.17 -10.74 -4.05
N PHE A 128 -18.18 -9.54 -4.64
CA PHE A 128 -18.97 -9.27 -5.85
C PHE A 128 -18.14 -8.95 -7.08
N LEU A 129 -17.02 -8.23 -6.93
CA LEU A 129 -16.18 -7.83 -8.07
C LEU A 129 -15.09 -8.86 -8.37
N ALA A 130 -14.31 -9.25 -7.36
CA ALA A 130 -13.15 -10.11 -7.54
C ALA A 130 -13.47 -11.48 -8.20
N PRO A 131 -14.64 -12.11 -7.98
CA PRO A 131 -15.00 -13.37 -8.65
C PRO A 131 -15.30 -13.22 -10.15
N ILE A 132 -15.73 -12.03 -10.61
CA ILE A 132 -16.09 -11.80 -12.01
C ILE A 132 -14.91 -11.30 -12.86
N VAL A 133 -13.79 -10.92 -12.23
CA VAL A 133 -12.60 -10.43 -12.94
C VAL A 133 -11.76 -11.62 -13.42
N PRO A 134 -11.55 -11.80 -14.75
CA PRO A 134 -10.75 -12.90 -15.26
C PRO A 134 -9.26 -12.76 -14.90
N ALA A 135 -8.55 -13.89 -14.83
CA ALA A 135 -7.15 -13.97 -14.41
C ALA A 135 -6.21 -13.00 -15.16
N LEU A 136 -6.34 -12.91 -16.49
CA LEU A 136 -5.57 -11.98 -17.32
C LEU A 136 -5.77 -10.53 -16.88
N TRP A 137 -7.02 -10.13 -16.61
CA TRP A 137 -7.32 -8.77 -16.16
C TRP A 137 -6.75 -8.48 -14.78
N ILE A 138 -6.67 -9.45 -13.87
CA ILE A 138 -6.00 -9.27 -12.57
C ILE A 138 -4.52 -8.92 -12.79
N LYS A 139 -3.82 -9.70 -13.63
CA LYS A 139 -2.40 -9.45 -13.96
C LYS A 139 -2.21 -8.08 -14.61
N LEU A 140 -3.06 -7.71 -15.56
CA LEU A 140 -2.97 -6.43 -16.28
C LEU A 140 -3.33 -5.23 -15.41
N ILE A 141 -4.40 -5.30 -14.60
CA ILE A 141 -4.79 -4.23 -13.67
C ILE A 141 -3.63 -3.98 -12.69
N PHE A 142 -3.06 -5.04 -12.13
CA PHE A 142 -1.90 -4.93 -11.26
C PHE A 142 -0.70 -4.29 -11.97
N ALA A 143 -0.34 -4.79 -13.16
CA ALA A 143 0.79 -4.25 -13.92
C ALA A 143 0.61 -2.78 -14.32
N VAL A 144 -0.58 -2.40 -14.79
CA VAL A 144 -0.91 -1.04 -15.24
C VAL A 144 -0.88 -0.05 -14.08
N VAL A 145 -1.54 -0.37 -12.96
CA VAL A 145 -1.60 0.53 -11.79
C VAL A 145 -0.20 0.77 -11.22
N TRP A 146 0.63 -0.27 -11.12
CA TRP A 146 2.00 -0.16 -10.61
C TRP A 146 2.93 0.56 -11.58
N ALA A 147 2.86 0.27 -12.88
CA ALA A 147 3.64 1.02 -13.87
C ALA A 147 3.30 2.50 -13.89
N SER A 148 2.01 2.84 -13.78
CA SER A 148 1.55 4.22 -13.72
C SER A 148 2.10 4.94 -12.49
N PHE A 149 2.07 4.27 -11.33
CA PHE A 149 2.67 4.79 -10.11
C PHE A 149 4.19 4.95 -10.21
N GLY A 150 4.87 3.95 -10.78
CA GLY A 150 6.32 4.00 -11.01
C GLY A 150 6.69 5.16 -11.93
N LEU A 151 6.01 5.31 -13.06
CA LEU A 151 6.30 6.36 -14.02
C LEU A 151 5.99 7.76 -13.47
N LEU A 152 4.95 7.91 -12.65
CA LEU A 152 4.71 9.14 -11.89
C LEU A 152 5.91 9.50 -11.01
N HIS A 153 6.47 8.53 -10.27
CA HIS A 153 7.62 8.80 -9.42
C HIS A 153 8.86 9.11 -10.26
N LEU A 154 9.16 8.34 -11.31
CA LEU A 154 10.33 8.60 -12.16
C LEU A 154 10.30 10.01 -12.78
N THR A 155 9.12 10.53 -13.10
CA THR A 155 8.96 11.85 -13.73
C THR A 155 8.85 13.00 -12.72
N ARG A 156 8.30 12.76 -11.52
CA ARG A 156 7.95 13.83 -10.55
C ARG A 156 8.62 13.70 -9.18
N ILE A 157 9.55 12.76 -8.98
CA ILE A 157 10.17 12.54 -7.66
C ILE A 157 10.82 13.79 -7.07
N GLY A 158 11.37 14.68 -7.91
CA GLY A 158 11.98 15.93 -7.46
C GLY A 158 10.98 16.84 -6.73
N GLU A 159 9.79 17.03 -7.31
CA GLU A 159 8.70 17.81 -6.72
C GLU A 159 8.11 17.10 -5.49
N ILE A 160 7.77 15.82 -5.64
CA ILE A 160 7.19 15.00 -4.57
C ILE A 160 8.08 14.97 -3.32
N ALA A 161 9.38 14.80 -3.49
CA ALA A 161 10.33 14.74 -2.37
C ALA A 161 10.69 16.13 -1.80
N SER A 162 10.26 17.22 -2.44
CA SER A 162 10.54 18.59 -1.99
C SER A 162 9.50 19.13 -1.01
N HIS A 163 8.32 18.51 -0.93
CA HIS A 163 7.27 18.91 0.00
C HIS A 163 7.70 18.73 1.46
N SER A 164 7.37 19.71 2.29
CA SER A 164 7.60 19.69 3.74
C SER A 164 6.29 20.04 4.45
N GLY A 165 5.92 19.24 5.46
CA GLY A 165 4.61 19.38 6.12
C GLY A 165 3.47 18.78 5.29
N MET A 166 2.26 19.29 5.45
CA MET A 166 1.07 18.91 4.69
C MET A 166 0.15 20.13 4.60
N THR A 167 -0.51 20.32 3.46
CA THR A 167 -1.49 21.40 3.33
C THR A 167 -2.70 21.07 4.21
N ASP A 168 -2.96 21.91 5.21
CA ASP A 168 -4.07 21.75 6.14
C ASP A 168 -5.35 22.40 5.59
N PHE A 169 -6.24 21.54 5.07
CA PHE A 169 -7.53 21.95 4.51
C PHE A 169 -8.60 22.06 5.60
N ASP A 170 -9.17 20.91 6.00
CA ASP A 170 -10.19 20.70 7.03
C ASP A 170 -10.26 19.19 7.31
N GLU A 171 -10.24 18.79 8.58
CA GLU A 171 -10.34 17.38 8.99
C GLU A 171 -11.58 16.68 8.42
N ARG A 172 -12.70 17.39 8.26
CA ARG A 172 -13.91 16.80 7.67
C ARG A 172 -13.74 16.51 6.18
N TRP A 173 -13.07 17.39 5.46
CA TRP A 173 -12.78 17.20 4.04
C TRP A 173 -11.78 16.06 3.85
N ASP A 174 -10.74 16.00 4.69
CA ASP A 174 -9.75 14.91 4.68
C ASP A 174 -10.43 13.57 4.98
N PHE A 175 -11.29 13.51 5.99
CA PHE A 175 -12.05 12.32 6.34
C PHE A 175 -12.94 11.86 5.18
N ARG A 176 -13.69 12.77 4.55
CA ARG A 176 -14.57 12.42 3.41
C ARG A 176 -13.76 11.94 2.20
N THR A 177 -12.65 12.60 1.92
CA THR A 177 -11.74 12.21 0.84
C THR A 177 -11.17 10.82 1.10
N GLY A 178 -10.72 10.56 2.33
CA GLY A 178 -10.31 9.24 2.78
C GLY A 178 -11.42 8.20 2.63
N LEU A 179 -12.64 8.50 3.06
CA LEU A 179 -13.79 7.60 2.99
C LEU A 179 -14.11 7.17 1.55
N VAL A 180 -14.21 8.12 0.63
CA VAL A 180 -14.48 7.82 -0.78
C VAL A 180 -13.32 7.03 -1.40
N ALA A 181 -12.09 7.41 -1.11
CA ALA A 181 -10.90 6.73 -1.61
C ALA A 181 -10.81 5.29 -1.08
N GLY A 182 -11.02 5.09 0.22
CA GLY A 182 -10.98 3.78 0.86
C GLY A 182 -12.10 2.86 0.37
N LEU A 183 -13.31 3.40 0.19
CA LEU A 183 -14.43 2.65 -0.38
C LEU A 183 -14.12 2.24 -1.83
N GLY A 184 -13.72 3.18 -2.67
CA GLY A 184 -13.44 2.94 -4.08
C GLY A 184 -12.24 2.01 -4.30
N ALA A 185 -11.09 2.32 -3.71
CA ALA A 185 -9.87 1.52 -3.85
C ALA A 185 -10.00 0.16 -3.16
N GLY A 186 -10.71 0.11 -2.02
CA GLY A 186 -11.06 -1.13 -1.33
C GLY A 186 -11.89 -2.05 -2.21
N ALA A 187 -12.98 -1.53 -2.79
CA ALA A 187 -13.90 -2.30 -3.63
C ALA A 187 -13.32 -2.69 -4.99
N THR A 188 -12.30 -1.99 -5.48
CA THR A 188 -11.70 -2.22 -6.80
C THR A 188 -10.31 -2.82 -6.69
N VAL A 189 -9.27 -1.99 -6.71
CA VAL A 189 -7.87 -2.42 -6.82
C VAL A 189 -7.50 -3.39 -5.71
N ALA A 190 -7.76 -3.05 -4.44
CA ALA A 190 -7.38 -3.89 -3.32
C ALA A 190 -8.12 -5.23 -3.33
N ALA A 191 -9.43 -5.25 -3.60
CA ALA A 191 -10.19 -6.48 -3.70
C ALA A 191 -9.75 -7.39 -4.86
N VAL A 192 -9.26 -6.83 -5.96
CA VAL A 192 -8.83 -7.60 -7.14
C VAL A 192 -7.41 -8.12 -7.00
N THR A 193 -6.48 -7.31 -6.47
CA THR A 193 -5.05 -7.63 -6.46
C THR A 193 -4.48 -7.94 -5.08
N GLY A 194 -5.22 -7.65 -4.00
CA GLY A 194 -4.79 -7.87 -2.61
C GLY A 194 -3.92 -6.73 -2.05
N VAL A 195 -3.70 -5.66 -2.83
CA VAL A 195 -2.87 -4.49 -2.49
C VAL A 195 -3.31 -3.26 -3.30
N GLY A 196 -2.81 -2.05 -2.99
CA GLY A 196 -2.97 -0.86 -3.84
C GLY A 196 -3.79 0.27 -3.21
N ILE A 197 -4.51 0.00 -2.12
CA ILE A 197 -5.18 1.07 -1.35
C ILE A 197 -4.18 2.03 -0.70
N ASP A 198 -3.03 1.52 -0.29
CA ASP A 198 -1.87 2.29 0.15
C ASP A 198 -1.39 3.26 -0.90
N MET A 199 -1.21 2.80 -2.14
CA MET A 199 -0.78 3.65 -3.26
C MET A 199 -1.81 4.73 -3.57
N VAL A 200 -3.11 4.40 -3.54
CA VAL A 200 -4.18 5.39 -3.74
C VAL A 200 -4.16 6.44 -2.64
N LEU A 201 -4.13 6.03 -1.37
CA LEU A 201 -4.10 6.96 -0.25
C LEU A 201 -2.82 7.81 -0.25
N TYR A 202 -1.68 7.20 -0.56
CA TYR A 202 -0.42 7.91 -0.73
C TYR A 202 -0.48 8.93 -1.86
N ALA A 203 -1.05 8.58 -3.02
CA ALA A 203 -1.15 9.49 -4.15
C ALA A 203 -2.04 10.69 -3.82
N LEU A 204 -3.14 10.49 -3.07
CA LEU A 204 -3.95 11.58 -2.54
C LEU A 204 -3.15 12.46 -1.58
N LEU A 205 -2.43 11.89 -0.62
CA LEU A 205 -1.64 12.66 0.33
C LEU A 205 -0.56 13.48 -0.37
N VAL A 206 0.19 12.88 -1.29
CA VAL A 206 1.36 13.52 -1.92
C VAL A 206 0.97 14.48 -3.06
N LEU A 207 -0.03 14.14 -3.88
CA LEU A 207 -0.40 14.95 -5.05
C LEU A 207 -1.50 15.96 -4.73
N LEU A 208 -2.52 15.57 -3.96
CA LEU A 208 -3.64 16.44 -3.63
C LEU A 208 -3.34 17.30 -2.40
N CYS A 209 -2.80 16.70 -1.34
CA CYS A 209 -2.54 17.37 -0.06
C CYS A 209 -1.10 17.87 0.10
N ARG A 210 -0.23 17.60 -0.89
CA ARG A 210 1.20 17.95 -0.90
C ARG A 210 1.92 17.57 0.41
N ALA A 211 1.54 16.41 0.96
CA ALA A 211 2.11 15.90 2.19
C ALA A 211 3.56 15.44 1.98
N ASP A 212 4.38 15.67 3.01
CA ASP A 212 5.72 15.11 3.15
C ASP A 212 5.63 13.58 3.16
N LEU A 213 6.59 12.94 2.49
CA LEU A 213 6.76 11.49 2.48
C LEU A 213 6.92 10.89 3.89
N LYS A 214 7.34 11.69 4.88
CA LYS A 214 7.37 11.33 6.32
C LYS A 214 5.98 11.11 6.92
N ILE A 215 4.93 11.69 6.33
CA ILE A 215 3.53 11.54 6.75
C ILE A 215 2.82 10.54 5.83
N ALA A 216 3.03 10.67 4.51
CA ALA A 216 2.30 9.89 3.52
C ALA A 216 2.64 8.40 3.56
N ILE A 217 3.92 8.03 3.65
CA ILE A 217 4.34 6.61 3.68
C ILE A 217 3.84 5.90 4.94
N PRO A 218 4.02 6.44 6.16
CA PRO A 218 3.49 5.76 7.34
C PRO A 218 1.96 5.64 7.30
N THR A 219 1.26 6.68 6.84
CA THR A 219 -0.20 6.64 6.69
C THR A 219 -0.66 5.55 5.71
N SER A 220 0.05 5.38 4.58
CA SER A 220 -0.27 4.35 3.59
C SER A 220 0.00 2.93 4.13
N VAL A 221 1.04 2.74 4.95
CA VAL A 221 1.34 1.45 5.59
C VAL A 221 0.18 1.02 6.52
N LEU A 222 -0.35 1.95 7.31
CA LEU A 222 -1.44 1.67 8.25
C LEU A 222 -2.73 1.26 7.53
N ILE A 223 -3.12 1.96 6.45
CA ILE A 223 -4.33 1.59 5.70
C ILE A 223 -4.16 0.22 5.02
N MET A 224 -2.96 -0.12 4.52
CA MET A 224 -2.73 -1.43 3.92
C MET A 224 -2.80 -2.55 4.96
N ALA A 225 -2.24 -2.33 6.16
CA ALA A 225 -2.35 -3.28 7.27
C ALA A 225 -3.82 -3.55 7.61
N PHE A 226 -4.61 -2.49 7.80
CA PHE A 226 -6.04 -2.57 8.09
C PHE A 226 -6.80 -3.30 6.97
N THR A 227 -6.59 -2.88 5.72
CA THR A 227 -7.28 -3.45 4.56
C THR A 227 -6.92 -4.92 4.34
N SER A 228 -5.68 -5.30 4.63
CA SER A 228 -5.24 -6.70 4.54
C SER A 228 -5.93 -7.59 5.55
N LEU A 229 -6.09 -7.11 6.80
CA LEU A 229 -6.85 -7.80 7.83
C LEU A 229 -8.33 -7.97 7.43
N VAL A 230 -8.95 -6.91 6.91
CA VAL A 230 -10.34 -6.97 6.41
C VAL A 230 -10.46 -7.93 5.22
N GLY A 231 -9.54 -7.86 4.27
CA GLY A 231 -9.53 -8.70 3.07
C GLY A 231 -9.39 -10.19 3.40
N ILE A 232 -8.38 -10.56 4.20
CA ILE A 232 -8.17 -11.96 4.58
C ILE A 232 -9.30 -12.49 5.47
N ALA A 233 -9.83 -11.66 6.39
CA ALA A 233 -10.98 -12.04 7.21
C ALA A 233 -12.23 -12.27 6.35
N THR A 234 -12.50 -11.40 5.38
CA THR A 234 -13.63 -11.58 4.44
C THR A 234 -13.47 -12.89 3.67
N LYS A 235 -12.28 -13.14 3.12
CA LYS A 235 -12.00 -14.38 2.40
C LYS A 235 -12.23 -15.61 3.29
N ALA A 236 -11.62 -15.63 4.48
CA ALA A 236 -11.72 -16.73 5.42
C ALA A 236 -13.16 -17.01 5.87
N LEU A 237 -13.97 -15.97 6.12
CA LEU A 237 -15.34 -16.12 6.63
C LEU A 237 -16.37 -16.42 5.55
N ALA A 238 -16.20 -15.91 4.33
CA ALA A 238 -17.26 -15.97 3.32
C ALA A 238 -16.99 -16.92 2.15
N THR A 239 -15.74 -17.04 1.68
CA THR A 239 -15.44 -17.76 0.42
C THR A 239 -14.38 -18.83 0.55
N GLY A 240 -13.69 -18.92 1.70
CA GLY A 240 -12.45 -19.66 1.84
C GLY A 240 -11.26 -18.91 1.25
N VAL A 241 -10.08 -19.18 1.80
CA VAL A 241 -8.79 -18.70 1.26
C VAL A 241 -8.33 -19.69 0.19
N GLN A 242 -7.78 -19.19 -0.92
CA GLN A 242 -7.29 -20.03 -2.02
C GLN A 242 -6.28 -21.09 -1.49
N PRO A 243 -6.39 -22.37 -1.93
CA PRO A 243 -5.40 -23.39 -1.60
C PRO A 243 -3.97 -22.98 -1.98
N GLY A 244 -2.97 -23.40 -1.19
CA GLY A 244 -1.56 -23.02 -1.36
C GLY A 244 -1.19 -21.67 -0.73
N VAL A 245 -2.15 -20.79 -0.43
CA VAL A 245 -1.86 -19.52 0.27
C VAL A 245 -1.28 -19.78 1.65
N TYR A 246 -1.82 -20.76 2.38
CA TYR A 246 -1.39 -21.07 3.73
C TYR A 246 0.07 -21.52 3.79
N ASP A 247 0.49 -22.39 2.86
CA ASP A 247 1.85 -22.96 2.83
C ASP A 247 2.89 -21.88 2.44
N ASN A 248 2.56 -21.08 1.42
CA ASN A 248 3.35 -19.90 1.06
C ASN A 248 3.42 -18.89 2.21
N TRP A 249 2.31 -18.70 2.93
CA TRP A 249 2.25 -17.81 4.09
C TRP A 249 3.11 -18.33 5.25
N LEU A 250 3.10 -19.62 5.54
CA LEU A 250 3.96 -20.21 6.58
C LEU A 250 5.44 -19.93 6.31
N ALA A 251 5.86 -19.99 5.05
CA ALA A 251 7.25 -19.69 4.66
C ALA A 251 7.57 -18.18 4.70
N ALA A 252 6.66 -17.32 4.24
CA ALA A 252 6.92 -15.88 4.10
C ALA A 252 6.63 -15.04 5.36
N ALA A 253 5.60 -15.40 6.14
CA ALA A 253 5.15 -14.67 7.32
C ALA A 253 6.26 -14.33 8.34
N PRO A 254 7.16 -15.26 8.73
CA PRO A 254 8.22 -14.95 9.70
C PRO A 254 9.24 -13.95 9.16
N ILE A 255 9.46 -13.92 7.85
CA ILE A 255 10.39 -12.99 7.22
C ILE A 255 9.77 -11.59 7.16
N VAL A 256 8.53 -11.49 6.70
CA VAL A 256 7.86 -10.19 6.54
C VAL A 256 7.55 -9.52 7.87
N ALA A 257 7.33 -10.30 8.94
CA ALA A 257 7.11 -9.80 10.29
C ALA A 257 8.26 -8.91 10.77
N LEU A 258 9.49 -9.17 10.31
CA LEU A 258 10.69 -8.36 10.61
C LEU A 258 11.05 -7.41 9.47
N GLY A 259 11.03 -7.89 8.23
CA GLY A 259 11.53 -7.13 7.08
C GLY A 259 10.75 -5.84 6.82
N ALA A 260 9.42 -5.85 6.98
CA ALA A 260 8.61 -4.64 6.80
C ALA A 260 8.90 -3.56 7.87
N PRO A 261 8.90 -3.84 9.19
CA PRO A 261 9.37 -2.88 10.18
C PRO A 261 10.80 -2.38 9.94
N LEU A 262 11.71 -3.27 9.54
CA LEU A 262 13.10 -2.90 9.23
C LEU A 262 13.19 -1.95 8.04
N GLY A 263 12.40 -2.16 6.98
CA GLY A 263 12.27 -1.23 5.86
C GLY A 263 11.82 0.16 6.30
N ALA A 264 10.77 0.23 7.12
CA ALA A 264 10.24 1.48 7.66
C ALA A 264 11.25 2.21 8.58
N PHE A 265 12.12 1.45 9.26
CA PHE A 265 13.20 2.00 10.05
C PHE A 265 14.36 2.51 9.18
N ILE A 266 14.87 1.69 8.27
CA ILE A 266 16.07 1.99 7.48
C ILE A 266 15.82 3.14 6.49
N VAL A 267 14.62 3.28 5.94
CA VAL A 267 14.30 4.41 5.06
C VAL A 267 14.44 5.77 5.75
N SER A 268 14.33 5.81 7.08
CA SER A 268 14.59 7.03 7.85
C SER A 268 16.08 7.41 7.89
N LEU A 269 16.99 6.47 7.61
CA LEU A 269 18.44 6.65 7.57
C LEU A 269 18.95 6.93 6.15
N ILE A 270 18.51 6.14 5.16
CA ILE A 270 18.99 6.22 3.76
C ILE A 270 18.28 7.32 2.96
N GLY A 271 17.09 7.73 3.41
CA GLY A 271 16.22 8.67 2.71
C GLY A 271 15.24 7.97 1.77
N ARG A 272 14.07 8.59 1.59
CA ARG A 272 12.92 7.99 0.88
C ARG A 272 13.05 8.06 -0.64
N LYS A 273 13.75 9.07 -1.16
CA LYS A 273 13.88 9.34 -2.61
C LYS A 273 14.60 8.21 -3.36
N PRO A 274 15.79 7.73 -2.93
CA PRO A 274 16.48 6.63 -3.63
C PRO A 274 15.65 5.35 -3.64
N THR A 275 15.02 5.01 -2.52
CA THR A 275 14.15 3.82 -2.43
C THR A 275 12.96 3.94 -3.38
N LEU A 276 12.28 5.08 -3.42
CA LEU A 276 11.16 5.28 -4.34
C LEU A 276 11.58 5.18 -5.81
N ILE A 277 12.75 5.70 -6.19
CA ILE A 277 13.28 5.56 -7.57
C ILE A 277 13.54 4.08 -7.89
N PHE A 278 14.23 3.37 -6.99
CA PHE A 278 14.52 1.96 -7.18
C PHE A 278 13.25 1.14 -7.42
N VAL A 279 12.23 1.32 -6.58
CA VAL A 279 10.99 0.56 -6.73
C VAL A 279 10.17 1.03 -7.94
N ALA A 280 10.20 2.32 -8.26
CA ALA A 280 9.54 2.82 -9.46
C ALA A 280 10.09 2.15 -10.74
N ILE A 281 11.41 1.89 -10.81
CA ILE A 281 12.02 1.11 -11.89
C ILE A 281 11.49 -0.32 -11.89
N LEU A 282 11.40 -0.97 -10.71
CA LEU A 282 10.86 -2.32 -10.60
C LEU A 282 9.41 -2.41 -11.09
N CYS A 283 8.56 -1.44 -10.77
CA CYS A 283 7.17 -1.40 -11.22
C CYS A 283 7.05 -1.31 -12.75
N VAL A 284 7.88 -0.48 -13.38
CA VAL A 284 7.92 -0.37 -14.85
C VAL A 284 8.47 -1.67 -15.46
N GLY A 285 9.54 -2.23 -14.90
CA GLY A 285 10.10 -3.50 -15.33
C GLY A 285 9.11 -4.66 -15.21
N GLN A 286 8.33 -4.71 -14.13
CA GLN A 286 7.28 -5.70 -13.90
C GLN A 286 6.15 -5.58 -14.94
N PHE A 287 5.78 -4.38 -15.36
CA PHE A 287 4.81 -4.21 -16.45
C PHE A 287 5.34 -4.74 -17.78
N VAL A 288 6.59 -4.41 -18.12
CA VAL A 288 7.23 -4.97 -19.32
C VAL A 288 7.29 -6.49 -19.26
N TRP A 289 7.62 -7.07 -18.10
CA TRP A 289 7.60 -8.51 -17.90
C TRP A 289 6.19 -9.08 -18.08
N THR A 290 5.17 -8.49 -17.46
CA THR A 290 3.78 -8.94 -17.58
C THR A 290 3.32 -8.92 -19.05
N CYS A 291 3.62 -7.86 -19.79
CA CYS A 291 3.27 -7.76 -21.21
C CYS A 291 4.00 -8.79 -22.08
N ARG A 292 5.24 -9.14 -21.73
CA ARG A 292 6.02 -10.17 -22.43
C ARG A 292 5.47 -11.57 -22.16
N GLU A 293 5.16 -11.88 -20.90
CA GLU A 293 4.65 -13.18 -20.48
C GLU A 293 3.27 -13.45 -21.08
N GLU A 294 2.40 -12.45 -21.05
CA GLU A 294 1.02 -12.53 -21.55
C GLU A 294 0.90 -12.16 -23.04
N TRP A 295 2.02 -12.01 -23.77
CA TRP A 295 2.02 -11.67 -25.19
C TRP A 295 1.14 -12.59 -26.05
N PRO A 296 1.12 -13.93 -25.84
CA PRO A 296 0.24 -14.83 -26.61
C PRO A 296 -1.25 -14.48 -26.50
N ALA A 297 -1.69 -13.94 -25.37
CA ALA A 297 -3.07 -13.52 -25.13
C ALA A 297 -3.32 -12.05 -25.47
N LEU A 298 -2.32 -11.17 -25.26
CA LEU A 298 -2.42 -9.73 -25.50
C LEU A 298 -2.38 -9.37 -26.99
N GLY A 299 -1.35 -9.88 -27.69
CA GLY A 299 -0.96 -9.38 -29.01
C GLY A 299 -0.73 -7.85 -29.05
N PRO A 300 -0.66 -7.25 -30.25
CA PRO A 300 -0.44 -5.81 -30.38
C PRO A 300 -1.64 -4.98 -29.88
N GLY A 301 -2.87 -5.48 -30.05
CA GLY A 301 -4.07 -4.78 -29.59
C GLY A 301 -4.18 -4.69 -28.07
N GLY A 302 -3.94 -5.81 -27.37
CA GLY A 302 -3.92 -5.85 -25.91
C GLY A 302 -2.80 -4.99 -25.33
N LEU A 303 -1.62 -4.99 -25.96
CA LEU A 303 -0.53 -4.09 -25.56
C LEU A 303 -0.92 -2.61 -25.71
N ALA A 304 -1.56 -2.24 -26.82
CA ALA A 304 -2.04 -0.87 -27.03
C ALA A 304 -3.05 -0.44 -25.96
N VAL A 305 -3.99 -1.33 -25.59
CA VAL A 305 -4.95 -1.09 -24.51
C VAL A 305 -4.24 -0.94 -23.15
N ALA A 306 -3.26 -1.80 -22.85
CA ALA A 306 -2.50 -1.72 -21.61
C ALA A 306 -1.71 -0.40 -21.50
N LEU A 307 -1.03 0.02 -22.57
CA LEU A 307 -0.32 1.30 -22.64
C LEU A 307 -1.27 2.49 -22.53
N ALA A 308 -2.42 2.44 -23.20
CA ALA A 308 -3.45 3.47 -23.09
C ALA A 308 -3.99 3.57 -21.66
N ALA A 309 -4.18 2.44 -20.97
CA ALA A 309 -4.60 2.40 -19.58
C ALA A 309 -3.54 3.01 -18.65
N VAL A 310 -2.24 2.76 -18.88
CA VAL A 310 -1.16 3.46 -18.17
C VAL A 310 -1.23 4.96 -18.41
N GLY A 311 -1.41 5.39 -19.65
CA GLY A 311 -1.58 6.81 -20.00
C GLY A 311 -2.77 7.46 -19.31
N LEU A 312 -3.90 6.76 -19.22
CA LEU A 312 -5.10 7.22 -18.52
C LEU A 312 -4.87 7.36 -17.01
N CYS A 313 -4.23 6.39 -16.38
CA CYS A 313 -3.87 6.47 -14.96
C CYS A 313 -2.92 7.64 -14.67
N LEU A 314 -1.91 7.86 -15.53
CA LEU A 314 -1.00 9.00 -15.42
C LEU A 314 -1.73 10.34 -15.61
N GLY A 315 -2.65 10.42 -16.58
CA GLY A 315 -3.52 11.58 -16.75
C GLY A 315 -4.32 11.86 -15.47
N GLY A 316 -4.87 10.83 -14.83
CA GLY A 316 -5.55 10.94 -13.54
C GLY A 316 -4.63 11.48 -12.43
N PHE A 317 -3.39 11.01 -12.34
CA PHE A 317 -2.42 11.53 -11.37
C PHE A 317 -2.04 13.00 -11.64
N GLU A 318 -1.85 13.40 -12.89
CA GLU A 318 -1.57 14.81 -13.23
C GLU A 318 -2.79 15.71 -12.97
N MET A 319 -4.01 15.25 -13.22
CA MET A 319 -5.23 15.98 -12.83
C MET A 319 -5.31 16.16 -11.31
N LEU A 320 -5.01 15.11 -10.55
CA LEU A 320 -4.99 15.17 -9.09
C LEU A 320 -3.96 16.17 -8.57
N ARG A 321 -2.76 16.14 -9.16
CA ARG A 321 -1.67 17.09 -8.87
C ARG A 321 -2.04 18.53 -9.20
N ALA A 322 -2.61 18.77 -10.39
CA ALA A 322 -3.04 20.10 -10.80
C ALA A 322 -4.13 20.66 -9.87
N LYS A 323 -5.05 19.79 -9.43
CA LYS A 323 -6.06 20.14 -8.43
C LYS A 323 -5.42 20.49 -7.08
N GLY A 324 -4.48 19.68 -6.60
CA GLY A 324 -3.74 19.96 -5.36
C GLY A 324 -2.99 21.29 -5.41
N ALA A 325 -2.39 21.63 -6.57
CA ALA A 325 -1.73 22.92 -6.78
C ALA A 325 -2.70 24.11 -6.65
N ARG A 326 -3.89 24.02 -7.25
CA ARG A 326 -4.92 25.06 -7.15
C ARG A 326 -5.43 25.23 -5.72
N LEU A 327 -5.74 24.12 -5.05
CA LEU A 327 -6.22 24.16 -3.67
C LEU A 327 -5.20 24.76 -2.71
N ALA A 328 -3.90 24.52 -2.93
CA ALA A 328 -2.84 25.15 -2.15
C ALA A 328 -2.80 26.67 -2.35
N LEU A 329 -2.90 27.14 -3.60
CA LEU A 329 -2.93 28.57 -3.92
C LEU A 329 -4.16 29.28 -3.34
N ASP A 330 -5.34 28.66 -3.41
CA ASP A 330 -6.58 29.22 -2.85
C ASP A 330 -6.48 29.41 -1.32
N ARG A 331 -5.75 28.50 -0.66
CA ARG A 331 -5.50 28.56 0.79
C ARG A 331 -4.54 29.69 1.15
N GLU A 332 -3.45 29.86 0.40
CA GLU A 332 -2.50 30.96 0.57
C GLU A 332 -3.18 32.34 0.40
N HIS A 333 -4.07 32.47 -0.59
CA HIS A 333 -4.87 33.69 -0.77
C HIS A 333 -5.87 33.94 0.38
N SER A 334 -6.48 32.87 0.90
CA SER A 334 -7.43 32.98 2.03
C SER A 334 -6.73 33.38 3.33
N GLN A 335 -5.49 32.94 3.54
CA GLN A 335 -4.69 33.28 4.74
C GLN A 335 -4.03 34.66 4.66
N SER A 336 -3.78 35.19 3.45
CA SER A 336 -3.16 36.50 3.24
C SER A 336 -4.17 37.67 3.16
N SER A 337 -5.48 37.39 3.09
CA SER A 337 -6.52 38.42 3.13
C SER A 337 -6.70 38.95 4.57
N PRO A 338 -6.45 40.24 4.85
CA PRO A 338 -6.62 40.80 6.19
C PRO A 338 -8.07 40.67 6.64
N GLN A 339 -8.30 40.16 7.86
CA GLN A 339 -9.60 40.30 8.52
C GLN A 339 -9.98 41.79 8.50
N ALA A 340 -11.08 42.11 7.82
CA ALA A 340 -11.61 43.47 7.78
C ALA A 340 -11.80 43.98 9.22
N PRO A 341 -11.35 45.20 9.55
CA PRO A 341 -11.50 45.72 10.91
C PRO A 341 -12.98 45.73 11.28
N MET A 342 -13.27 45.10 12.42
CA MET A 342 -14.58 45.17 13.08
C MET A 342 -14.98 46.65 13.15
N ARG A 343 -15.99 47.05 12.38
CA ARG A 343 -16.59 48.38 12.49
C ARG A 343 -17.14 48.52 13.91
N THR A 344 -16.41 49.20 14.78
CA THR A 344 -16.97 49.82 15.97
C THR A 344 -17.91 50.92 15.49
N GLY A 345 -19.20 50.61 15.39
CA GLY A 345 -20.25 51.59 15.16
C GLY A 345 -20.52 52.40 16.45
N PRO A 346 -20.97 53.66 16.31
CA PRO A 346 -21.04 54.65 17.38
C PRO A 346 -22.03 54.31 18.50
#